data_AF-A0A379W2R3-F1
#
_entry.id   AF-A0A379W2R3-F1
#
_cell.length_a   1.000
_cell.length_b   1.000
_cell.length_c   1.000
_cell.angle_alpha   90.00
_cell.angle_beta   90.00
_cell.angle_gamma   90.00
#
_symmetry.space_group_name_H-M   'P 1'
#
loop_
_entity.id
_entity.type
_entity.pdbx_description
1 polymer ?
#
loop_
_entity_poly.entity_id
_entity_poly.type
_entity_poly.pdbx_seq_one_letter_code
_entity_poly.pdbx_strand_id
1 'polypeptide(L)'
;MRSGELAVAIEIPPNFGRDIARGKPAQIGVWVDGAMPSRAETVKGYVQAMHQSWLQEAASRQPNPVKQTGLLNIETRYRYNPDVKSLPAIVPAVIPLLLMMIPSMLSALSVVREKELGSMINLYVTPTTRSEFLLGKQLPYIALGMLNFLLLCALSVFVFGVPLKGSFLTLTLAALLYVIIATGLGLLISTFMKSQIAAIFGTSIITLIPATQFSGMIDPVASLEGPGRWIGEIYPTSHFLTIARGTFSKALDLSDLWPLFMPLLIAVPVVMGLSILLLKKQEGQCADYVIFIISALKNCAVCWATKRCWR
;
A
#
# COMPACT_ATOMS: atom_id res chain seq x y z
N MET A 1 13.79 -12.52 -6.96
CA MET A 1 12.87 -12.55 -5.79
C MET A 1 12.88 -11.26 -4.96
N ARG A 2 14.04 -10.58 -4.78
CA ARG A 2 14.08 -9.30 -4.05
C ARG A 2 13.20 -8.20 -4.67
N SER A 3 13.19 -8.11 -6.01
CA SER A 3 12.34 -7.17 -6.78
C SER A 3 10.84 -7.52 -6.80
N GLY A 4 10.41 -8.67 -6.28
CA GLY A 4 8.98 -9.09 -6.29
C GLY A 4 8.45 -9.62 -7.64
N GLU A 5 9.22 -9.50 -8.73
CA GLU A 5 8.82 -9.98 -10.07
C GLU A 5 8.89 -11.50 -10.21
N LEU A 6 9.90 -12.13 -9.60
CA LEU A 6 10.10 -13.58 -9.63
C LEU A 6 9.38 -14.24 -8.45
N ALA A 7 8.37 -15.07 -8.75
CA ALA A 7 7.59 -15.81 -7.76
C ALA A 7 8.19 -17.17 -7.39
N VAL A 8 8.88 -17.81 -8.33
CA VAL A 8 9.38 -19.19 -8.21
C VAL A 8 10.74 -19.30 -8.87
N ALA A 9 11.66 -20.05 -8.25
CA ALA A 9 12.86 -20.54 -8.90
C ALA A 9 12.96 -22.05 -8.69
N ILE A 10 13.12 -22.79 -9.78
CA ILE A 10 13.29 -24.24 -9.77
C ILE A 10 14.75 -24.54 -10.10
N GLU A 11 15.42 -25.24 -9.20
CA GLU A 11 16.82 -25.65 -9.33
C GLU A 11 16.86 -27.14 -9.67
N ILE A 12 17.26 -27.44 -10.91
CA ILE A 12 17.38 -28.81 -11.41
C ILE A 12 18.88 -29.18 -11.40
N PRO A 13 19.28 -30.26 -10.70
CA PRO A 13 20.69 -30.65 -10.65
C PRO A 13 21.21 -31.06 -12.03
N PRO A 14 22.51 -30.83 -12.34
CA PRO A 14 23.08 -31.01 -13.68
C PRO A 14 23.05 -32.46 -14.20
N ASN A 15 22.84 -33.44 -13.32
CA ASN A 15 22.76 -34.87 -13.67
C ASN A 15 21.35 -35.46 -13.53
N PHE A 16 20.31 -34.64 -13.35
CA PHE A 16 18.94 -35.07 -13.06
C PHE A 16 18.43 -36.21 -13.96
N GLY A 17 18.50 -36.04 -15.29
CA GLY A 17 18.02 -37.06 -16.23
C GLY A 17 18.82 -38.37 -16.19
N ARG A 18 20.13 -38.29 -15.94
CA ARG A 18 21.02 -39.46 -15.88
C ARG A 18 20.84 -40.24 -14.57
N ASP A 19 20.65 -39.54 -13.46
CA ASP A 19 20.49 -40.15 -12.14
C ASP A 19 19.12 -40.82 -12.00
N ILE A 20 18.06 -40.22 -12.56
CA ILE A 20 16.73 -40.85 -12.63
C ILE A 20 16.74 -42.09 -13.52
N ALA A 21 17.39 -42.05 -14.69
CA ALA A 21 17.51 -43.23 -15.56
C ALA A 21 18.26 -44.40 -14.89
N ARG A 22 19.08 -44.12 -13.88
CA ARG A 22 19.84 -45.10 -13.09
C ARG A 22 19.11 -45.51 -11.80
N GLY A 23 17.89 -45.05 -11.57
CA GLY A 23 17.11 -45.34 -10.36
C GLY A 23 17.66 -44.69 -9.08
N LYS A 24 18.55 -43.68 -9.20
CA LYS A 24 19.07 -42.93 -8.05
C LYS A 24 18.05 -41.86 -7.62
N PRO A 25 17.85 -41.64 -6.31
CA PRO A 25 17.01 -40.55 -5.83
C PRO A 25 17.64 -39.20 -6.20
N ALA A 26 16.88 -38.37 -6.94
CA ALA A 26 17.27 -37.01 -7.30
C ALA A 26 16.39 -36.01 -6.57
N GLN A 27 16.98 -34.94 -6.04
CA GLN A 27 16.27 -33.88 -5.32
C GLN A 27 16.19 -32.64 -6.22
N ILE A 28 15.00 -32.05 -6.33
CA ILE A 28 14.77 -30.77 -7.01
C ILE A 28 14.58 -29.70 -5.94
N GLY A 29 15.33 -28.61 -6.03
CA GLY A 29 15.13 -27.44 -5.17
C GLY A 29 14.03 -26.56 -5.76
N VAL A 30 13.02 -26.20 -4.97
CA VAL A 30 12.02 -25.21 -5.37
C VAL A 30 11.98 -24.10 -4.34
N TRP A 31 12.31 -22.90 -4.79
CA TRP A 31 12.29 -21.69 -3.99
C TRP A 31 11.05 -20.88 -4.37
N VAL A 32 10.21 -20.52 -3.40
CA VAL A 32 8.98 -19.74 -3.61
C VAL A 32 9.01 -18.47 -2.76
N ASP A 33 8.58 -17.34 -3.32
CA ASP A 33 8.45 -16.08 -2.58
C ASP A 33 7.30 -16.16 -1.56
N GLY A 34 7.65 -16.25 -0.28
CA GLY A 34 6.70 -16.34 0.84
C GLY A 34 6.14 -15.01 1.33
N ALA A 35 6.43 -13.88 0.69
CA ALA A 35 5.89 -12.57 1.09
C ALA A 35 4.36 -12.47 0.95
N MET A 36 3.77 -13.29 0.07
CA MET A 36 2.32 -13.42 -0.12
C MET A 36 1.93 -14.91 0.06
N PRO A 37 1.37 -15.30 1.21
CA PRO A 37 1.05 -16.71 1.49
C PRO A 37 0.09 -17.34 0.48
N SER A 38 -0.94 -16.61 0.06
CA SER A 38 -1.91 -17.08 -0.95
C SER A 38 -1.21 -17.46 -2.26
N ARG A 39 -0.40 -16.55 -2.80
CA ARG A 39 0.40 -16.79 -4.02
C ARG A 39 1.36 -17.96 -3.84
N ALA A 40 2.02 -18.05 -2.68
CA ALA A 40 2.99 -19.11 -2.40
C ALA A 40 2.34 -20.51 -2.35
N GLU A 41 1.18 -20.63 -1.71
CA GLU A 41 0.43 -21.90 -1.66
C GLU A 41 -0.15 -22.27 -3.04
N THR A 42 -0.66 -21.31 -3.81
CA THR A 42 -1.08 -21.57 -5.20
C THR A 42 0.06 -22.08 -6.07
N VAL A 43 1.23 -21.42 -6.01
CA VAL A 43 2.45 -21.87 -6.71
C VAL A 43 2.84 -23.28 -6.29
N LYS A 44 2.83 -23.57 -4.98
CA LYS A 44 3.17 -24.89 -4.44
C LYS A 44 2.22 -25.95 -4.99
N GLY A 45 0.92 -25.67 -5.06
CA GLY A 45 -0.07 -26.54 -5.69
C GLY A 45 0.24 -26.82 -7.16
N TYR A 46 0.62 -25.80 -7.94
CA TYR A 46 1.03 -25.98 -9.34
C TYR A 46 2.31 -26.82 -9.48
N VAL A 47 3.32 -26.57 -8.65
CA VAL A 47 4.58 -27.35 -8.66
C VAL A 47 4.31 -28.82 -8.31
N GLN A 48 3.46 -29.08 -7.31
CA GLN A 48 3.04 -30.42 -6.95
C GLN A 48 2.29 -31.11 -8.09
N ALA A 49 1.36 -30.42 -8.75
CA ALA A 49 0.61 -30.94 -9.88
C ALA A 49 1.53 -31.25 -11.09
N MET A 50 2.47 -30.34 -11.42
CA MET A 50 3.47 -30.56 -12.48
C MET A 50 4.35 -31.77 -12.19
N HIS A 51 4.82 -31.92 -10.95
CA HIS A 51 5.63 -33.06 -10.54
C HIS A 51 4.84 -34.38 -10.62
N GLN A 52 3.57 -34.39 -10.18
CA GLN A 52 2.71 -35.57 -10.31
C GLN A 52 2.44 -35.94 -11.77
N SER A 53 2.18 -34.96 -12.63
CA SER A 53 1.99 -35.17 -14.07
C SER A 53 3.26 -35.75 -14.72
N TRP A 54 4.43 -35.20 -14.39
CA TRP A 54 5.70 -35.72 -14.89
C TRP A 54 5.98 -37.17 -14.43
N LEU A 55 5.66 -37.51 -13.17
CA LEU A 55 5.81 -38.88 -12.67
C LEU A 55 4.91 -39.88 -13.41
N GLN A 56 3.67 -39.49 -13.71
CA GLN A 56 2.73 -40.33 -14.48
C GLN A 56 3.26 -40.57 -15.91
N GLU A 57 3.84 -39.55 -16.52
CA GLU A 57 4.45 -39.66 -17.85
C GLU A 57 5.77 -40.45 -17.84
N ALA A 58 6.59 -40.29 -16.80
CA ALA A 58 7.81 -41.09 -16.64
C ALA A 58 7.48 -42.58 -16.43
N ALA A 59 6.42 -42.89 -15.68
CA ALA A 59 5.94 -44.26 -15.46
C ALA A 59 5.36 -44.90 -16.74
N SER A 60 4.71 -44.13 -17.61
CA SER A 60 4.14 -44.64 -18.87
C SER A 60 5.20 -44.91 -19.94
N ARG A 61 6.39 -44.30 -19.85
CA ARG A 61 7.53 -44.52 -20.75
C ARG A 61 8.37 -45.76 -20.39
N GLN A 62 8.11 -46.40 -19.25
CA GLN A 62 8.85 -47.61 -18.84
C GLN A 62 8.17 -48.89 -19.35
N PRO A 63 8.93 -49.87 -19.89
CA PRO A 63 8.37 -51.11 -20.47
C PRO A 63 7.64 -52.00 -19.45
N ASN A 64 7.90 -51.82 -18.16
CA ASN A 64 7.26 -52.56 -17.08
C ASN A 64 6.83 -51.55 -16.01
N PRO A 65 5.54 -51.17 -15.94
CA PRO A 65 5.08 -50.12 -15.05
C PRO A 65 5.09 -50.64 -13.61
N VAL A 66 6.25 -50.57 -12.96
CA VAL A 66 6.30 -50.63 -11.50
C VAL A 66 5.56 -49.38 -11.03
N LYS A 67 4.40 -49.57 -10.39
CA LYS A 67 3.75 -48.49 -9.63
C LYS A 67 4.75 -48.00 -8.57
N GLN A 68 5.57 -47.01 -8.91
CA GLN A 68 6.38 -46.26 -7.97
C GLN A 68 5.45 -45.32 -7.19
N THR A 69 4.55 -45.91 -6.39
CA THR A 69 3.54 -45.21 -5.60
C THR A 69 4.06 -44.72 -4.25
N GLY A 70 5.36 -44.66 -3.99
CA GLY A 70 5.79 -44.20 -2.67
C GLY A 70 7.28 -44.16 -2.43
N LEU A 71 7.92 -43.07 -2.85
CA LEU A 71 9.06 -42.48 -2.13
C LEU A 71 8.98 -40.95 -2.29
N LEU A 72 7.85 -40.38 -1.88
CA LEU A 72 7.61 -38.94 -1.88
C LEU A 72 7.86 -38.41 -0.47
N ASN A 73 8.97 -37.69 -0.28
CA ASN A 73 9.12 -36.79 0.85
C ASN A 73 9.35 -35.38 0.31
N ILE A 74 8.25 -34.64 0.12
CA ILE A 74 8.32 -33.21 -0.21
C ILE A 74 8.61 -32.48 1.10
N GLU A 75 9.88 -32.32 1.43
CA GLU A 75 10.29 -31.50 2.57
C GLU A 75 10.15 -30.01 2.21
N THR A 76 9.02 -29.43 2.58
CA THR A 76 8.78 -28.00 2.40
C THR A 76 9.54 -27.24 3.49
N ARG A 77 10.61 -26.53 3.14
CA ARG A 77 11.36 -25.69 4.09
C ARG A 77 11.10 -24.22 3.80
N TYR A 78 10.26 -23.57 4.62
CA TYR A 78 10.00 -22.14 4.51
C TYR A 78 11.18 -21.35 5.08
N ARG A 79 11.87 -20.58 4.23
CA ARG A 79 13.05 -19.79 4.64
C ARG A 79 12.71 -18.51 5.42
N TYR A 80 11.49 -17.98 5.27
CA TYR A 80 11.08 -16.69 5.86
C TYR A 80 9.82 -16.75 6.76
N ASN A 81 9.05 -17.86 6.78
CA ASN A 81 7.89 -18.05 7.66
C ASN A 81 7.55 -19.56 7.87
N PRO A 82 8.31 -20.30 8.69
CA PRO A 82 8.09 -21.73 8.95
C PRO A 82 6.73 -22.10 9.57
N ASP A 83 6.04 -21.15 10.20
CA ASP A 83 4.75 -21.41 10.87
C ASP A 83 3.52 -21.02 10.04
N VAL A 84 3.68 -20.51 8.80
CA VAL A 84 2.58 -19.96 7.98
C VAL A 84 1.71 -18.98 8.79
N LYS A 85 2.33 -18.20 9.69
CA LYS A 85 1.59 -17.20 10.47
C LYS A 85 1.05 -16.15 9.50
N SER A 86 -0.25 -15.90 9.53
CA SER A 86 -0.91 -14.92 8.67
C SER A 86 -0.61 -13.48 9.09
N LEU A 87 -0.29 -13.26 10.36
CA LEU A 87 -0.06 -11.93 10.94
C LEU A 87 1.11 -11.16 10.28
N PRO A 88 2.32 -11.73 10.09
CA PRO A 88 3.41 -11.05 9.40
C PRO A 88 3.13 -10.66 7.94
N ALA A 89 2.15 -11.29 7.29
CA ALA A 89 1.78 -10.97 5.91
C ALA A 89 0.61 -9.97 5.83
N ILE A 90 -0.35 -10.06 6.75
CA ILE A 90 -1.54 -9.19 6.79
C ILE A 90 -1.19 -7.80 7.32
N VAL A 91 -0.40 -7.71 8.40
CA VAL A 91 -0.11 -6.43 9.06
C VAL A 91 0.53 -5.41 8.09
N PRO A 92 1.58 -5.74 7.32
CA PRO A 92 2.14 -4.82 6.33
C PRO A 92 1.18 -4.46 5.19
N ALA A 93 0.17 -5.29 4.92
CA ALA A 93 -0.82 -5.03 3.88
C ALA A 93 -1.93 -4.08 4.33
N VAL A 94 -2.31 -4.12 5.61
CA VAL A 94 -3.36 -3.26 6.17
C VAL A 94 -2.87 -1.81 6.36
N ILE A 95 -1.58 -1.60 6.65
CA ILE A 95 -1.00 -0.25 6.81
C ILE A 95 -1.29 0.65 5.59
N PRO A 96 -0.93 0.28 4.34
CA PRO A 96 -1.29 1.03 3.13
C PRO A 96 -2.77 1.38 2.98
N LEU A 97 -3.66 0.47 3.40
CA LEU A 97 -5.10 0.65 3.29
C LEU A 97 -5.59 1.74 4.25
N LEU A 98 -5.19 1.65 5.51
CA LEU A 98 -5.57 2.62 6.54
C LEU A 98 -4.93 3.98 6.30
N LEU A 99 -3.67 4.01 5.83
CA LEU A 99 -2.99 5.25 5.45
C LEU A 99 -3.60 5.92 4.22
N MET A 100 -4.23 5.17 3.32
CA MET A 100 -4.98 5.79 2.22
C MET A 100 -6.32 6.30 2.72
N MET A 101 -7.07 5.46 3.43
CA MET A 101 -8.46 5.74 3.79
C MET A 101 -8.60 6.89 4.79
N ILE A 102 -7.84 6.86 5.89
CA ILE A 102 -8.06 7.80 7.00
C ILE A 102 -7.70 9.25 6.58
N PRO A 103 -6.49 9.53 6.07
CA PRO A 103 -6.10 10.89 5.69
C PRO A 103 -6.90 11.41 4.50
N SER A 104 -7.23 10.57 3.51
CA SER A 104 -8.05 11.00 2.36
C SER A 104 -9.45 11.38 2.79
N MET A 105 -10.09 10.59 3.66
CA MET A 105 -11.45 10.85 4.14
C MET A 105 -11.50 12.11 5.02
N LEU A 106 -10.55 12.28 5.95
CA LEU A 106 -10.46 13.49 6.78
C LEU A 106 -10.22 14.75 5.93
N SER A 107 -9.32 14.64 4.95
CA SER A 107 -9.04 15.72 4.00
C SER A 107 -10.27 16.09 3.18
N ALA A 108 -10.98 15.10 2.62
CA ALA A 108 -12.21 15.33 1.86
C ALA A 108 -13.32 15.98 2.70
N LEU A 109 -13.51 15.46 3.93
CA LEU A 109 -14.52 15.96 4.86
C LEU A 109 -14.25 17.42 5.26
N SER A 110 -12.97 17.79 5.44
CA SER A 110 -12.59 19.15 5.84
C SER A 110 -13.10 20.21 4.88
N VAL A 111 -12.98 19.97 3.58
CA VAL A 111 -13.40 20.89 2.53
C VAL A 111 -14.92 20.85 2.38
N VAL A 112 -15.53 19.66 2.39
CA VAL A 112 -16.98 19.53 2.19
C VAL A 112 -17.78 20.08 3.36
N ARG A 113 -17.27 19.96 4.59
CA ARG A 113 -17.86 20.59 5.77
C ARG A 113 -17.93 22.12 5.62
N GLU A 114 -16.88 22.74 5.08
CA GLU A 114 -16.88 24.18 4.82
C GLU A 114 -17.83 24.58 3.70
N LYS A 115 -18.02 23.71 2.69
CA LYS A 115 -19.02 23.90 1.63
C LYS A 115 -20.45 23.82 2.17
N GLU A 116 -20.75 22.82 3.00
CA GLU A 116 -22.09 22.62 3.56
C GLU A 116 -22.49 23.70 4.57
N LEU A 117 -21.56 24.17 5.41
CA LEU A 117 -21.85 25.20 6.41
C LEU A 117 -22.03 26.61 5.82
N GLY A 118 -21.94 26.77 4.49
CA GLY A 118 -22.03 28.07 3.81
C GLY A 118 -20.86 29.02 4.10
N SER A 119 -19.88 28.58 4.91
CA SER A 119 -18.70 29.34 5.32
C SER A 119 -17.75 29.65 4.17
N MET A 120 -17.90 29.02 3.00
CA MET A 120 -17.11 29.41 1.82
C MET A 120 -17.28 30.90 1.51
N ILE A 121 -18.49 31.46 1.60
CA ILE A 121 -18.79 32.85 1.23
C ILE A 121 -18.01 33.85 2.12
N ASN A 122 -17.77 33.54 3.40
CA ASN A 122 -17.02 34.40 4.31
C ASN A 122 -15.48 34.31 4.13
N LEU A 123 -15.00 33.29 3.39
CA LEU A 123 -13.58 33.10 3.07
C LEU A 123 -13.19 33.69 1.71
N TYR A 124 -14.18 33.97 0.84
CA TYR A 124 -14.01 34.61 -0.47
C TYR A 124 -13.41 36.03 -0.40
N VAL A 125 -13.34 36.61 0.79
CA VAL A 125 -12.86 37.97 1.05
C VAL A 125 -11.38 38.02 1.43
N THR A 126 -10.71 36.87 1.53
CA THR A 126 -9.26 36.76 1.81
C THR A 126 -8.49 36.34 0.55
N PRO A 127 -7.35 36.96 0.21
CA PRO A 127 -6.60 36.69 -1.02
C PRO A 127 -5.50 35.73 -0.68
N THR A 128 -5.91 34.49 -0.63
CA THR A 128 -4.96 33.40 -0.64
C THR A 128 -5.03 32.80 -2.02
N THR A 129 -3.88 32.47 -2.60
CA THR A 129 -3.88 31.68 -3.82
C THR A 129 -4.48 30.31 -3.51
N ARG A 130 -5.17 29.67 -4.48
CA ARG A 130 -5.79 28.34 -4.26
C ARG A 130 -4.77 27.31 -3.78
N SER A 131 -3.53 27.43 -4.26
CA SER A 131 -2.39 26.62 -3.83
C SER A 131 -2.04 26.82 -2.37
N GLU A 132 -1.94 28.06 -1.88
CA GLU A 132 -1.61 28.35 -0.48
C GLU A 132 -2.70 27.90 0.48
N PHE A 133 -3.98 28.12 0.11
CA PHE A 133 -5.11 27.65 0.90
C PHE A 133 -5.12 26.12 1.02
N LEU A 134 -5.00 25.40 -0.10
CA LEU A 134 -4.99 23.95 -0.11
C LEU A 134 -3.79 23.39 0.65
N LEU A 135 -2.58 23.90 0.39
CA LEU A 135 -1.35 23.44 1.07
C LEU A 135 -1.39 23.73 2.57
N GLY A 136 -1.86 24.92 2.97
CA GLY A 136 -2.02 25.29 4.38
C GLY A 136 -2.99 24.38 5.12
N LYS A 137 -4.07 23.95 4.44
CA LYS A 137 -5.02 22.97 4.99
C LYS A 137 -4.49 21.55 4.97
N GLN A 138 -3.64 21.20 4.01
CA GLN A 138 -3.10 19.85 3.84
C GLN A 138 -2.06 19.51 4.90
N LEU A 139 -1.20 20.45 5.28
CA LEU A 139 -0.14 20.24 6.29
C LEU A 139 -0.63 19.59 7.60
N PRO A 140 -1.71 20.07 8.27
CA PRO A 140 -2.19 19.42 9.49
C PRO A 140 -2.68 17.98 9.23
N TYR A 141 -3.27 17.69 8.06
CA TYR A 141 -3.67 16.32 7.72
C TYR A 141 -2.49 15.42 7.38
N ILE A 142 -1.42 15.97 6.80
CA ILE A 142 -0.16 15.23 6.62
C ILE A 142 0.44 14.87 7.97
N ALA A 143 0.48 15.82 8.92
CA ALA A 143 0.96 15.57 10.27
C ALA A 143 0.12 14.49 10.98
N LEU A 144 -1.22 14.55 10.88
CA LEU A 144 -2.11 13.52 11.40
C LEU A 144 -1.90 12.16 10.71
N GLY A 145 -1.70 12.15 9.39
CA GLY A 145 -1.40 10.93 8.63
C GLY A 145 -0.07 10.29 9.03
N MET A 146 0.96 11.10 9.28
CA MET A 146 2.26 10.62 9.79
C MET A 146 2.16 10.12 11.22
N LEU A 147 1.38 10.77 12.09
CA LEU A 147 1.10 10.27 13.44
C LEU A 147 0.39 8.92 13.36
N ASN A 148 -0.63 8.80 12.50
CA ASN A 148 -1.33 7.53 12.27
C ASN A 148 -0.38 6.43 11.75
N PHE A 149 0.55 6.77 10.85
CA PHE A 149 1.60 5.86 10.40
C PHE A 149 2.49 5.37 11.55
N LEU A 150 2.97 6.29 12.39
CA LEU A 150 3.79 5.93 13.55
C LEU A 150 3.02 5.04 14.53
N LEU A 151 1.74 5.34 14.77
CA LEU A 151 0.87 4.53 15.63
C LEU A 151 0.68 3.12 15.05
N LEU A 152 0.41 3.00 13.75
CA LEU A 152 0.26 1.70 13.09
C LEU A 152 1.56 0.91 13.10
N CYS A 153 2.71 1.55 12.92
CA CYS A 153 4.01 0.89 13.06
C CYS A 153 4.25 0.43 14.51
N ALA A 154 3.94 1.27 15.49
CA ALA A 154 4.06 0.92 16.90
C ALA A 154 3.15 -0.27 17.26
N LEU A 155 1.89 -0.27 16.84
CA LEU A 155 0.96 -1.39 17.03
C LEU A 155 1.49 -2.67 16.34
N SER A 156 2.03 -2.55 15.13
CA SER A 156 2.60 -3.68 14.40
C SER A 156 3.73 -4.36 15.17
N VAL A 157 4.61 -3.57 15.79
CA VAL A 157 5.77 -4.09 16.53
C VAL A 157 5.39 -4.54 17.94
N PHE A 158 4.67 -3.71 18.71
CA PHE A 158 4.41 -3.94 20.13
C PHE A 158 3.20 -4.84 20.40
N VAL A 159 2.14 -4.76 19.58
CA VAL A 159 0.90 -5.54 19.80
C VAL A 159 0.91 -6.81 18.98
N PHE A 160 1.22 -6.71 17.68
CA PHE A 160 1.21 -7.86 16.78
C PHE A 160 2.53 -8.64 16.74
N GLY A 161 3.59 -8.12 17.36
CA GLY A 161 4.88 -8.80 17.42
C GLY A 161 5.55 -8.97 16.06
N VAL A 162 5.25 -8.10 15.08
CA VAL A 162 5.83 -8.11 13.74
C VAL A 162 6.97 -7.08 13.69
N PRO A 163 8.23 -7.50 13.93
CA PRO A 163 9.35 -6.57 13.93
C PRO A 163 9.60 -6.02 12.53
N LEU A 164 9.89 -4.73 12.44
CA LEU A 164 10.38 -4.10 11.23
C LEU A 164 11.85 -4.47 11.04
N LYS A 165 12.16 -5.31 10.04
CA LYS A 165 13.52 -5.83 9.82
C LYS A 165 14.40 -4.95 8.94
N GLY A 166 13.80 -4.17 8.03
CA GLY A 166 14.51 -3.25 7.13
C GLY A 166 14.68 -1.86 7.75
N SER A 167 15.03 -0.88 6.90
CA SER A 167 15.18 0.51 7.32
C SER A 167 13.83 1.20 7.64
N PHE A 168 13.69 1.67 8.88
CA PHE A 168 12.57 2.49 9.33
C PHE A 168 12.49 3.82 8.57
N LEU A 169 13.64 4.40 8.22
CA LEU A 169 13.72 5.65 7.48
C LEU A 169 13.13 5.49 6.07
N THR A 170 13.44 4.39 5.38
CA THR A 170 12.87 4.07 4.07
C THR A 170 11.35 4.00 4.13
N LEU A 171 10.81 3.28 5.12
CA LEU A 171 9.35 3.18 5.29
C LEU A 171 8.72 4.55 5.60
N THR A 172 9.37 5.36 6.44
CA THR A 172 8.88 6.68 6.84
C THR A 172 8.87 7.67 5.66
N LEU A 173 9.91 7.66 4.82
CA LEU A 173 9.96 8.49 3.61
C LEU A 173 8.88 8.08 2.60
N ALA A 174 8.70 6.77 2.39
CA ALA A 174 7.63 6.27 1.53
C ALA A 174 6.24 6.63 2.09
N ALA A 175 6.05 6.52 3.41
CA ALA A 175 4.81 6.88 4.08
C ALA A 175 4.51 8.37 3.96
N LEU A 176 5.53 9.24 4.07
CA LEU A 176 5.37 10.69 3.89
C LEU A 176 4.82 11.02 2.49
N LEU A 177 5.46 10.49 1.45
CA LEU A 177 4.99 10.67 0.06
C LEU A 177 3.57 10.13 -0.12
N TYR A 178 3.31 8.94 0.43
CA TYR A 178 2.01 8.30 0.32
C TYR A 178 0.89 9.08 1.03
N VAL A 179 1.16 9.65 2.20
CA VAL A 179 0.21 10.50 2.94
C VAL A 179 -0.06 11.81 2.19
N ILE A 180 0.94 12.40 1.54
CA ILE A 180 0.74 13.58 0.68
C ILE A 180 -0.21 13.23 -0.47
N ILE A 181 -0.02 12.07 -1.11
CA ILE A 181 -0.90 11.60 -2.18
C ILE A 181 -2.31 11.32 -1.66
N ALA A 182 -2.44 10.63 -0.52
CA ALA A 182 -3.73 10.28 0.08
C ALA A 182 -4.55 11.53 0.43
N THR A 183 -3.92 12.51 1.08
CA THR A 183 -4.56 13.79 1.40
C THR A 183 -4.92 14.57 0.13
N GLY A 184 -4.05 14.56 -0.89
CA GLY A 184 -4.30 15.16 -2.19
C GLY A 184 -5.49 14.53 -2.93
N LEU A 185 -5.63 13.20 -2.89
CA LEU A 185 -6.79 12.48 -3.44
C LEU A 185 -8.07 12.83 -2.68
N GLY A 186 -8.01 12.96 -1.36
CA GLY A 186 -9.13 13.46 -0.56
C GLY A 186 -9.58 14.85 -0.99
N LEU A 187 -8.62 15.78 -1.20
CA LEU A 187 -8.91 17.11 -1.73
C LEU A 187 -9.53 17.04 -3.14
N LEU A 188 -9.00 16.19 -4.02
CA LEU A 188 -9.52 16.02 -5.38
C LEU A 188 -10.98 15.55 -5.35
N ILE A 189 -11.29 14.55 -4.54
CA ILE A 189 -12.64 13.98 -4.43
C ILE A 189 -13.60 15.00 -3.83
N SER A 190 -13.14 15.81 -2.87
CA SER A 190 -13.94 16.88 -2.28
C SER A 190 -14.47 17.90 -3.29
N THR A 191 -13.80 18.05 -4.45
CA THR A 191 -14.22 18.99 -5.50
C THR A 191 -15.56 18.63 -6.10
N PHE A 192 -15.87 17.33 -6.19
CA PHE A 192 -17.11 16.79 -6.77
C PHE A 192 -18.22 16.55 -5.75
N MET A 193 -17.89 16.52 -4.46
CA MET A 193 -18.83 16.18 -3.40
C MET A 193 -19.48 17.43 -2.80
N LYS A 194 -20.80 17.37 -2.62
CA LYS A 194 -21.60 18.47 -2.05
C LYS A 194 -22.02 18.22 -0.60
N SER A 195 -22.04 16.96 -0.16
CA SER A 195 -22.42 16.60 1.20
C SER A 195 -21.36 15.79 1.94
N GLN A 196 -21.25 15.97 3.26
CA GLN A 196 -20.33 15.21 4.12
C GLN A 196 -20.53 13.70 4.00
N ILE A 197 -21.78 13.25 3.94
CA ILE A 197 -22.11 11.82 3.76
C ILE A 197 -21.58 11.34 2.41
N ALA A 198 -21.85 12.12 1.34
CA ALA A 198 -21.34 11.80 -0.01
C ALA A 198 -19.81 11.84 -0.06
N ALA A 199 -19.16 12.72 0.69
CA ALA A 199 -17.71 12.82 0.76
C ALA A 199 -17.08 11.58 1.41
N ILE A 200 -17.65 11.11 2.52
CA ILE A 200 -17.18 9.91 3.22
C ILE A 200 -17.33 8.67 2.34
N PHE A 201 -18.54 8.42 1.82
CA PHE A 201 -18.80 7.24 0.98
C PHE A 201 -18.11 7.31 -0.39
N GLY A 202 -18.09 8.49 -1.01
CA GLY A 202 -17.40 8.69 -2.28
C GLY A 202 -15.90 8.47 -2.14
N THR A 203 -15.28 9.04 -1.10
CA THR A 203 -13.85 8.86 -0.86
C THR A 203 -13.52 7.41 -0.53
N SER A 204 -14.31 6.75 0.32
CA SER A 204 -14.07 5.35 0.66
C SER A 204 -14.18 4.43 -0.54
N ILE A 205 -15.21 4.57 -1.39
CA ILE A 205 -15.38 3.75 -2.59
C ILE A 205 -14.24 3.99 -3.59
N ILE A 206 -13.93 5.26 -3.90
CA ILE A 206 -12.91 5.63 -4.90
C ILE A 206 -11.50 5.22 -4.47
N THR A 207 -11.22 5.23 -3.16
CA THR A 207 -9.89 4.88 -2.65
C THR A 207 -9.76 3.41 -2.27
N LEU A 208 -10.74 2.81 -1.59
CA LEU A 208 -10.65 1.44 -1.11
C LEU A 208 -10.74 0.42 -2.24
N ILE A 209 -11.67 0.59 -3.20
CA ILE A 209 -11.85 -0.42 -4.25
C ILE A 209 -10.57 -0.60 -5.06
N PRO A 210 -9.92 0.46 -5.57
CA PRO A 210 -8.67 0.28 -6.29
C PRO A 210 -7.53 -0.19 -5.37
N ALA A 211 -7.50 0.28 -4.12
CA ALA A 211 -6.50 -0.14 -3.14
C ALA A 211 -6.61 -1.62 -2.76
N THR A 212 -7.78 -2.24 -2.70
CA THR A 212 -7.92 -3.66 -2.33
C THR A 212 -7.85 -4.57 -3.54
N GLN A 213 -8.47 -4.16 -4.66
CA GLN A 213 -8.63 -5.02 -5.84
C GLN A 213 -7.40 -5.01 -6.75
N PHE A 214 -6.76 -3.86 -6.95
CA PHE A 214 -5.72 -3.71 -7.98
C PHE A 214 -4.31 -3.50 -7.43
N SER A 215 -4.14 -3.28 -6.12
CA SER A 215 -2.84 -2.88 -5.57
C SER A 215 -1.82 -4.00 -5.34
N GLY A 216 -2.17 -5.26 -5.58
CA GLY A 216 -1.33 -6.37 -5.13
C GLY A 216 -1.69 -6.90 -3.75
N MET A 217 -2.76 -6.40 -3.10
CA MET A 217 -3.15 -6.81 -1.76
C MET A 217 -3.66 -8.26 -1.74
N ILE A 218 -4.70 -8.54 -2.50
CA ILE A 218 -5.30 -9.88 -2.66
C ILE A 218 -4.55 -10.63 -3.77
N ASP A 219 -4.59 -10.08 -4.98
CA ASP A 219 -3.97 -10.65 -6.18
C ASP A 219 -2.75 -9.82 -6.59
N PRO A 220 -1.59 -10.44 -6.86
CA PRO A 220 -0.40 -9.72 -7.32
C PRO A 220 -0.67 -8.94 -8.60
N VAL A 221 -0.15 -7.70 -8.69
CA VAL A 221 -0.32 -6.84 -9.89
C VAL A 221 0.16 -7.53 -11.17
N ALA A 222 1.23 -8.34 -11.07
CA ALA A 222 1.78 -9.08 -12.20
C ALA A 222 0.83 -10.16 -12.78
N SER A 223 -0.18 -10.58 -12.03
CA SER A 223 -1.18 -11.56 -12.45
C SER A 223 -2.44 -10.93 -13.06
N LEU A 224 -2.59 -9.61 -12.98
CA LEU A 224 -3.71 -8.90 -13.59
C LEU A 224 -3.49 -8.74 -15.10
N GLU A 225 -4.58 -8.81 -15.87
CA GLU A 225 -4.58 -8.57 -17.31
C GLU A 225 -5.43 -7.34 -17.68
N GLY A 226 -5.12 -6.72 -18.82
CA GLY A 226 -5.90 -5.62 -19.37
C GLY A 226 -5.94 -4.35 -18.49
N PRO A 227 -7.12 -3.70 -18.34
CA PRO A 227 -7.25 -2.44 -17.60
C PRO A 227 -6.89 -2.54 -16.11
N GLY A 228 -7.10 -3.69 -15.48
CA GLY A 228 -6.82 -3.88 -14.05
C GLY A 228 -5.33 -3.77 -13.73
N ARG A 229 -4.46 -4.27 -14.64
CA ARG A 229 -3.01 -4.14 -14.52
C ARG A 229 -2.54 -2.70 -14.65
N TRP A 230 -3.09 -1.98 -15.63
CA TRP A 230 -2.80 -0.55 -15.84
C TRP A 230 -3.15 0.27 -14.60
N ILE A 231 -4.31 0.03 -14.00
CA ILE A 231 -4.71 0.69 -12.75
C ILE A 231 -3.73 0.32 -11.64
N GLY A 232 -3.42 -0.98 -11.46
CA GLY A 232 -2.47 -1.44 -10.44
C GLY A 232 -1.07 -0.84 -10.58
N GLU A 233 -0.55 -0.66 -11.80
CA GLU A 233 0.78 -0.09 -12.03
C GLU A 233 0.83 1.42 -11.79
N ILE A 234 -0.27 2.14 -12.06
CA ILE A 234 -0.37 3.60 -11.84
C ILE A 234 -0.72 3.91 -10.38
N TYR A 235 -1.50 3.07 -9.72
CA TYR A 235 -2.08 3.38 -8.42
C TYR A 235 -0.99 3.40 -7.33
N PRO A 236 -0.91 4.47 -6.52
CA PRO A 236 0.19 4.67 -5.56
C PRO A 236 0.22 3.62 -4.45
N THR A 237 -0.92 3.01 -4.12
CA THR A 237 -1.01 1.96 -3.09
C THR A 237 -0.18 0.74 -3.44
N SER A 238 -0.06 0.39 -4.73
CA SER A 238 0.68 -0.80 -5.16
C SER A 238 2.16 -0.69 -4.85
N HIS A 239 2.73 0.49 -5.11
CA HIS A 239 4.13 0.81 -4.84
C HIS A 239 4.40 0.85 -3.34
N PHE A 240 3.55 1.55 -2.57
CA PHE A 240 3.70 1.64 -1.11
C PHE A 240 3.50 0.28 -0.42
N LEU A 241 2.55 -0.54 -0.88
CA LEU A 241 2.35 -1.91 -0.39
C LEU A 241 3.58 -2.79 -0.60
N THR A 242 4.22 -2.65 -1.77
CA THR A 242 5.43 -3.41 -2.09
C THR A 242 6.60 -2.99 -1.21
N ILE A 243 6.75 -1.67 -0.96
CA ILE A 243 7.73 -1.13 0.00
C ILE A 243 7.47 -1.66 1.41
N ALA A 244 6.22 -1.57 1.91
CA ALA A 244 5.86 -2.02 3.25
C ALA A 244 6.15 -3.52 3.45
N ARG A 245 5.72 -4.38 2.52
CA ARG A 245 6.06 -5.82 2.56
C ARG A 245 7.57 -6.05 2.49
N GLY A 246 8.28 -5.27 1.69
CA GLY A 246 9.73 -5.36 1.55
C GLY A 246 10.48 -5.04 2.84
N THR A 247 10.09 -3.97 3.54
CA THR A 247 10.73 -3.54 4.79
C THR A 247 10.38 -4.45 5.97
N PHE A 248 9.15 -4.95 6.06
CA PHE A 248 8.72 -5.83 7.16
C PHE A 248 9.19 -7.28 6.99
N SER A 249 9.07 -7.86 5.78
CA SER A 249 9.29 -9.30 5.57
C SER A 249 10.67 -9.64 5.01
N LYS A 250 11.24 -8.79 4.15
CA LYS A 250 12.47 -9.07 3.38
C LYS A 250 13.71 -8.32 3.88
N ALA A 251 13.58 -7.46 4.89
CA ALA A 251 14.66 -6.62 5.42
C ALA A 251 15.36 -5.76 4.34
N LEU A 252 14.58 -5.21 3.42
CA LEU A 252 15.08 -4.38 2.31
C LEU A 252 15.30 -2.94 2.77
N ASP A 253 16.35 -2.32 2.23
CA ASP A 253 16.72 -0.92 2.50
C ASP A 253 16.38 0.00 1.32
N LEU A 254 16.69 1.30 1.46
CA LEU A 254 16.38 2.31 0.44
C LEU A 254 17.01 1.99 -0.93
N SER A 255 18.23 1.44 -0.93
CA SER A 255 18.95 1.08 -2.16
C SER A 255 18.23 0.04 -2.99
N ASP A 256 17.55 -0.92 -2.36
CA ASP A 256 16.83 -1.98 -3.05
C ASP A 256 15.43 -1.54 -3.53
N LEU A 257 14.84 -0.55 -2.86
CA LEU A 257 13.46 -0.11 -3.05
C LEU A 257 13.33 1.23 -3.80
N TRP A 258 14.44 1.89 -4.12
CA TRP A 258 14.50 3.15 -4.87
C TRP A 258 13.57 3.19 -6.11
N PRO A 259 13.49 2.16 -6.97
CA PRO A 259 12.64 2.21 -8.16
C PRO A 259 11.16 2.42 -7.82
N LEU A 260 10.70 1.95 -6.66
CA LEU A 260 9.32 2.08 -6.19
C LEU A 260 9.00 3.49 -5.66
N PHE A 261 10.02 4.31 -5.39
CA PHE A 261 9.82 5.71 -5.01
C PHE A 261 9.50 6.61 -6.21
N MET A 262 9.96 6.27 -7.41
CA MET A 262 9.72 7.08 -8.61
C MET A 262 8.22 7.27 -8.93
N PRO A 263 7.39 6.21 -8.95
CA PRO A 263 5.95 6.36 -9.16
C PRO A 263 5.28 7.22 -8.08
N LEU A 264 5.70 7.09 -6.82
CA LEU A 264 5.17 7.91 -5.72
C LEU A 264 5.55 9.39 -5.88
N LEU A 265 6.80 9.68 -6.25
CA LEU A 265 7.29 11.03 -6.49
C LEU A 265 6.57 11.69 -7.67
N ILE A 266 6.19 10.94 -8.70
CA ILE A 266 5.41 11.43 -9.84
C ILE A 266 3.94 11.61 -9.45
N ALA A 267 3.38 10.71 -8.66
CA ALA A 267 1.98 10.78 -8.24
C ALA A 267 1.66 12.01 -7.39
N VAL A 268 2.61 12.48 -6.55
CA VAL A 268 2.45 13.69 -5.72
C VAL A 268 2.08 14.93 -6.56
N PRO A 269 2.90 15.40 -7.51
CA PRO A 269 2.59 16.59 -8.29
C PRO A 269 1.40 16.38 -9.23
N VAL A 270 1.17 15.16 -9.73
CA VAL A 270 0.01 14.85 -10.59
C VAL A 270 -1.29 15.03 -9.80
N VAL A 271 -1.41 14.38 -8.64
CA VAL A 271 -2.63 14.46 -7.82
C VAL A 271 -2.81 15.88 -7.27
N MET A 272 -1.75 16.51 -6.77
CA MET A 272 -1.84 17.89 -6.27
C MET A 272 -2.17 18.88 -7.37
N GLY A 273 -1.55 18.75 -8.54
CA GLY A 273 -1.82 19.58 -9.71
C GLY A 273 -3.27 19.45 -10.18
N LEU A 274 -3.78 18.22 -10.27
CA LEU A 274 -5.19 17.96 -10.59
C LEU A 274 -6.13 18.58 -9.53
N SER A 275 -5.83 18.41 -8.24
CA SER A 275 -6.63 18.99 -7.16
C SER A 275 -6.70 20.52 -7.25
N ILE A 276 -5.59 21.17 -7.58
CA ILE A 276 -5.52 22.64 -7.74
C ILE A 276 -6.27 23.09 -9.01
N LEU A 277 -6.11 22.37 -10.13
CA LEU A 277 -6.72 22.71 -11.42
C LEU A 277 -8.25 22.53 -11.41
N LEU A 278 -8.74 21.42 -10.85
CA LEU A 278 -10.17 21.13 -10.78
C LEU A 278 -10.89 21.96 -9.71
N LEU A 279 -10.16 22.60 -8.80
CA LEU A 279 -10.74 23.62 -7.91
C LEU A 279 -11.13 24.84 -8.75
N LYS A 280 -12.43 24.96 -9.05
CA LYS A 280 -13.00 26.09 -9.81
C LYS A 280 -12.53 27.44 -9.25
N LYS A 281 -12.19 28.36 -10.16
CA LYS A 281 -11.85 29.75 -9.86
C LYS A 281 -12.98 30.41 -9.09
N GLN A 282 -12.73 30.68 -7.83
CA GLN A 282 -13.58 31.47 -6.95
C GLN A 282 -13.09 32.92 -7.05
N GLU A 283 -13.93 33.81 -7.59
CA GLU A 283 -13.58 35.11 -8.21
C GLU A 283 -13.16 36.24 -7.24
N GLY A 284 -12.96 35.97 -5.95
CA GLY A 284 -12.51 36.97 -4.97
C GLY A 284 -11.02 36.86 -4.67
N GLN A 285 -10.15 37.39 -5.53
CA GLN A 285 -8.69 37.32 -5.38
C GLN A 285 -8.07 38.73 -5.29
N CYS A 286 -8.07 39.41 -4.13
CA CYS A 286 -7.13 40.51 -3.80
C CYS A 286 -7.21 40.99 -2.33
N ALA A 287 -6.06 41.30 -1.69
CA ALA A 287 -5.82 41.91 -0.34
C ALA A 287 -6.23 41.21 1.00
N ASP A 288 -5.25 40.78 1.83
CA ASP A 288 -5.36 40.29 3.25
C ASP A 288 -4.68 38.95 3.67
N TYR A 289 -3.40 38.76 3.33
CA TYR A 289 -2.57 37.63 3.82
C TYR A 289 -2.09 37.79 5.29
N VAL A 290 -2.18 38.99 5.87
CA VAL A 290 -1.55 39.31 7.18
C VAL A 290 -2.51 39.13 8.37
N ILE A 291 -3.82 39.18 8.16
CA ILE A 291 -4.82 39.16 9.23
C ILE A 291 -5.09 37.73 9.75
N PHE A 292 -4.93 36.71 8.90
CA PHE A 292 -5.32 35.34 9.23
C PHE A 292 -4.34 34.63 10.20
N ILE A 293 -3.03 34.85 10.06
CA ILE A 293 -2.02 34.29 10.99
C ILE A 293 -2.23 34.87 12.40
N ILE A 294 -2.62 36.14 12.52
CA ILE A 294 -2.87 36.80 13.80
C ILE A 294 -4.17 36.30 14.45
N SER A 295 -5.20 35.95 13.66
CA SER A 295 -6.48 35.44 14.17
C SER A 295 -6.41 33.97 14.63
N ALA A 296 -5.66 33.12 13.91
CA ALA A 296 -5.49 31.71 14.27
C ALA A 296 -4.74 31.52 15.60
N LEU A 297 -3.76 32.37 15.90
CA LEU A 297 -3.07 32.38 17.19
C LEU A 297 -3.96 32.93 18.32
N LYS A 298 -4.79 33.94 18.05
CA LYS A 298 -5.72 34.51 19.05
C LYS A 298 -6.82 33.51 19.47
N ASN A 299 -7.40 32.77 18.53
CA ASN A 299 -8.47 31.82 18.86
C ASN A 299 -7.96 30.57 19.61
N CYS A 300 -6.70 30.15 19.40
CA CYS A 300 -6.08 29.11 20.24
C CYS A 300 -5.81 29.59 21.68
N ALA A 301 -5.41 30.85 21.87
CA ALA A 301 -5.17 31.41 23.21
C ALA A 301 -6.46 31.61 24.01
N VAL A 302 -7.55 32.04 23.36
CA VAL A 302 -8.86 32.27 24.03
C VAL A 302 -9.52 30.97 24.49
N CYS A 303 -9.32 29.87 23.76
CA CYS A 303 -9.88 28.56 24.12
C CYS A 303 -9.15 27.89 25.29
N TRP A 304 -7.90 28.30 25.59
CA TRP A 304 -7.15 27.79 26.74
C TRP A 304 -7.45 28.56 28.03
N ALA A 305 -7.76 29.87 27.94
CA ALA A 305 -8.05 30.71 29.10
C ALA A 305 -9.42 30.46 29.76
N THR A 306 -10.38 29.84 29.05
CA THR A 306 -11.76 29.67 29.54
C THR A 306 -12.04 28.34 30.25
N LYS A 307 -11.09 27.39 30.27
CA LYS A 307 -11.26 26.07 30.94
C LYS A 307 -11.00 26.05 32.46
N ARG A 308 -10.88 27.20 33.13
CA ARG A 308 -10.65 27.29 34.59
C ARG A 308 -11.86 27.72 35.42
N CYS A 309 -13.06 27.81 34.82
CA CYS A 309 -14.22 28.41 35.49
C CYS A 309 -15.50 27.56 35.51
N TRP A 310 -15.37 26.22 35.48
CA TRP A 310 -16.47 25.33 35.88
C TRP A 310 -15.95 24.37 36.95
N ARG A 311 -16.07 24.86 38.18
CA ARG A 311 -16.42 24.07 39.36
C ARG A 311 -17.87 23.61 39.21
#